data_AF-A0A536W6C1-F1
#
_entry.id   AF-A0A536W6C1-F1
#
_cell.length_a   1.000
_cell.length_b   1.000
_cell.length_c   1.000
_cell.angle_alpha   90.00
_cell.angle_beta   90.00
_cell.angle_gamma   90.00
#
_symmetry.space_group_name_H-M   'P 1'
#
loop_
_entity.id
_entity.type
_entity.pdbx_description
1 polymer ?
#
loop_
_entity_poly.entity_id
_entity_poly.type
_entity_poly.pdbx_seq_one_letter_code
_entity_poly.pdbx_strand_id
1 'polypeptide(L)' 'MLEATEAALREDADLLSTEESAALRTELDALRKTLACTDHRTIKSGIERVNRASEAFAGRRMDRSIKRALAGRKVESL' A
#
# COMPACT_ATOMS: atom_id res chain seq x y z
N MET A 1 3.30 -3.90 8.96
CA MET A 1 3.18 -3.92 7.49
C MET A 1 1.71 -3.88 7.06
N LEU A 2 0.89 -4.90 7.38
CA LEU A 2 -0.55 -4.93 7.08
C LEU A 2 -1.28 -3.62 7.45
N GLU A 3 -1.20 -3.21 8.72
CA GLU A 3 -1.85 -1.98 9.20
C GLU A 3 -1.31 -0.72 8.52
N ALA A 4 -0.02 -0.70 8.20
CA ALA A 4 0.60 0.42 7.48
C ALA A 4 0.09 0.50 6.03
N THR A 5 -0.06 -0.63 5.35
CA THR A 5 -0.62 -0.69 3.99
C THR A 5 -2.12 -0.33 3.99
N GLU A 6 -2.89 -0.76 5.00
CA GLU A 6 -4.30 -0.38 5.15
C GLU A 6 -4.47 1.12 5.45
N ALA A 7 -3.64 1.67 6.33
CA ALA A 7 -3.62 3.10 6.59
C ALA A 7 -3.27 3.89 5.32
N ALA A 8 -2.26 3.42 4.59
CA ALA A 8 -1.86 4.04 3.34
C ALA A 8 -2.99 4.03 2.30
N LEU A 9 -3.66 2.89 2.14
CA LEU A 9 -4.83 2.73 1.28
C LEU A 9 -5.97 3.69 1.62
N ARG A 10 -6.19 4.01 2.91
CA ARG A 10 -7.20 5.00 3.30
C ARG A 10 -6.80 6.42 2.92
N GLU A 11 -5.53 6.77 3.11
CA GLU A 11 -5.04 8.13 2.88
C GLU A 11 -4.92 8.51 1.41
N ASP A 12 -4.52 7.54 0.57
CA ASP A 12 -4.25 7.76 -0.85
C ASP A 12 -5.07 6.81 -1.74
N ALA A 13 -6.31 6.49 -1.33
CA ALA A 13 -7.23 5.66 -2.12
C ALA A 13 -7.44 6.21 -3.54
N ASP A 14 -7.30 7.53 -3.71
CA ASP A 14 -7.41 8.24 -4.99
C ASP A 14 -6.29 7.90 -5.98
N LEU A 15 -5.21 7.26 -5.53
CA LEU A 15 -4.11 6.83 -6.39
C LEU A 15 -4.34 5.47 -7.05
N LEU A 16 -5.41 4.76 -6.70
CA LEU A 16 -5.74 3.44 -7.24
C LEU A 16 -7.10 3.44 -7.92
N SER A 17 -7.26 2.60 -8.94
CA SER A 17 -8.59 2.27 -9.44
C SER A 17 -9.37 1.45 -8.41
N THR A 18 -10.70 1.37 -8.60
CA THR A 18 -11.56 0.52 -7.78
C THR A 18 -11.11 -0.95 -7.85
N GLU A 19 -10.73 -1.46 -9.03
CA GLU A 19 -10.20 -2.82 -9.15
C GLU A 19 -8.87 -3.00 -8.42
N GLU A 20 -7.93 -2.06 -8.58
CA GLU A 20 -6.61 -2.15 -7.94
C GLU A 20 -6.73 -2.12 -6.40
N SER A 21 -7.58 -1.23 -5.87
CA SER A 21 -7.84 -1.17 -4.43
C SER A 21 -8.53 -2.43 -3.93
N ALA A 22 -9.48 -2.99 -4.68
CA ALA A 22 -10.16 -4.23 -4.31
C ALA A 22 -9.20 -5.44 -4.31
N ALA A 23 -8.32 -5.53 -5.31
CA ALA A 23 -7.31 -6.58 -5.40
C ALA A 23 -6.32 -6.51 -4.21
N LEU A 24 -5.80 -5.33 -3.90
CA LEU A 24 -4.88 -5.16 -2.78
C LEU A 24 -5.56 -5.48 -1.43
N ARG A 25 -6.80 -5.05 -1.21
CA ARG A 25 -7.59 -5.40 -0.02
C ARG A 25 -7.83 -6.90 0.11
N THR A 26 -8.06 -7.59 -1.01
CA THR A 26 -8.23 -9.06 -1.04
C THR A 26 -6.97 -9.78 -0.59
N GLU A 27 -5.79 -9.35 -1.07
CA GLU A 27 -4.52 -9.94 -0.65
C GLU A 27 -4.19 -9.64 0.82
N LEU A 28 -4.51 -8.44 1.31
CA LEU A 28 -4.35 -8.09 2.72
C LEU A 28 -5.22 -8.98 3.63
N ASP A 29 -6.48 -9.21 3.26
CA ASP A 29 -7.38 -10.11 3.99
C ASP A 29 -6.91 -11.58 3.95
N ALA A 30 -6.45 -12.04 2.79
CA ALA A 30 -5.85 -13.36 2.64
C ALA A 30 -4.62 -13.54 3.54
N LEU A 31 -3.70 -12.56 3.56
CA LEU A 31 -2.54 -12.56 4.44
C LEU A 31 -2.97 -12.56 5.92
N ARG A 32 -3.99 -11.78 6.29
CA ARG A 32 -4.51 -11.73 7.67
C ARG A 32 -5.03 -13.09 8.14
N LYS A 33 -5.77 -13.80 7.29
CA LYS A 33 -6.20 -15.19 7.54
C LYS A 33 -5.01 -16.14 7.64
N THR A 34 -3.99 -15.95 6.81
CA THR A 34 -2.80 -16.78 6.80
C THR A 34 -1.96 -16.64 8.07
N LEU A 35 -1.95 -15.44 8.68
CA LEU A 35 -1.26 -15.20 9.95
C LEU A 35 -1.87 -15.96 11.13
N ALA A 36 -3.12 -16.43 11.02
CA ALA A 36 -3.71 -17.31 12.02
C ALA A 36 -3.15 -18.75 11.97
N CYS A 37 -2.47 -19.12 10.87
CA CYS A 37 -1.77 -20.39 10.73
C CYS A 37 -0.30 -20.26 11.17
N THR A 38 0.30 -21.35 11.66
CA THR A 38 1.69 -21.39 12.11
C THR A 38 2.70 -21.71 10.99
N ASP A 39 2.26 -21.81 9.74
CA ASP A 39 3.13 -22.13 8.61
C ASP A 39 3.83 -20.89 8.05
N HIS A 40 5.10 -20.74 8.43
CA HIS A 40 5.98 -19.66 8.00
C HIS A 40 6.14 -19.56 6.47
N ARG A 41 6.04 -20.67 5.71
CA ARG A 41 6.16 -20.63 4.24
C ARG A 41 4.95 -19.99 3.59
N THR A 42 3.76 -20.32 4.10
CA THR A 42 2.50 -19.76 3.61
C THR A 42 2.40 -18.28 3.97
N ILE A 43 2.82 -17.89 5.19
CA ILE A 43 2.91 -16.47 5.58
C ILE A 43 3.87 -15.70 4.66
N LYS A 44 5.08 -16.22 4.42
CA LYS A 44 6.06 -15.58 3.53
C LYS A 44 5.48 -15.38 2.13
N SER A 45 4.83 -16.40 1.59
CA SER A 45 4.19 -16.33 0.27
C SER A 45 3.06 -15.28 0.23
N GLY A 46 2.29 -15.13 1.32
CA GLY A 46 1.28 -14.09 1.44
C GLY A 46 1.87 -12.68 1.49
N ILE A 47 2.98 -12.49 2.21
CA ILE A 47 3.71 -11.22 2.26
C ILE A 47 4.20 -10.82 0.86
N GLU A 48 4.76 -11.77 0.11
CA GLU A 48 5.23 -11.54 -1.27
C GLU A 48 4.08 -11.12 -2.22
N ARG A 49 2.89 -11.73 -2.08
CA ARG A 49 1.72 -11.34 -2.87
C ARG A 49 1.26 -9.93 -2.56
N VAL A 50 1.14 -9.58 -1.28
CA VAL A 50 0.79 -8.22 -0.84
C VAL A 50 1.83 -7.21 -1.34
N ASN A 51 3.13 -7.53 -1.24
CA ASN A 51 4.20 -6.68 -1.74
C ASN A 51 4.01 -6.36 -3.22
N ARG A 52 3.86 -7.39 -4.07
CA ARG A 52 3.66 -7.22 -5.52
C ARG A 52 2.40 -6.42 -5.83
N ALA A 53 1.28 -6.71 -5.15
CA ALA A 53 0.04 -5.96 -5.35
C ALA A 53 0.16 -4.49 -4.90
N SER A 54 1.01 -4.18 -3.92
CA SER A 54 1.22 -2.83 -3.40
C SER A 54 2.31 -2.04 -4.11
N GLU A 55 3.12 -2.66 -4.98
CA GLU A 55 4.31 -2.05 -5.60
C GLU A 55 3.95 -0.82 -6.46
N ALA A 56 2.96 -0.97 -7.34
CA ALA A 56 2.47 0.15 -8.15
C ALA A 56 1.90 1.29 -7.28
N PHE A 57 1.20 0.95 -6.20
CA PHE A 57 0.66 1.91 -5.25
C PHE A 57 1.75 2.67 -4.50
N ALA A 58 2.79 1.97 -4.04
CA ALA A 58 3.93 2.56 -3.36
C ALA A 58 4.67 3.57 -4.26
N GLY A 59 4.87 3.23 -5.54
CA GLY A 59 5.43 4.15 -6.53
C GLY A 59 4.59 5.42 -6.69
N ARG A 60 3.27 5.29 -6.87
CA ARG A 60 2.35 6.44 -6.98
C ARG A 60 2.34 7.30 -5.71
N ARG A 61 2.38 6.70 -4.52
CA ARG A 61 2.48 7.44 -3.24
C ARG A 61 3.79 8.21 -3.14
N MET A 62 4.90 7.61 -3.56
CA MET A 62 6.20 8.28 -3.57
C MET A 62 6.18 9.49 -4.51
N ASP A 63 5.65 9.35 -5.73
CA ASP A 63 5.50 10.45 -6.68
C ASP A 63 4.65 11.59 -6.12
N ARG A 64 3.52 11.27 -5.46
CA ARG A 64 2.66 12.25 -4.81
C ARG A 64 3.38 12.97 -3.66
N SER A 65 4.12 12.23 -2.84
CA SER A 65 4.91 12.80 -1.74
C SER A 65 5.97 13.78 -2.26
N ILE A 66 6.71 13.40 -3.32
CA ILE A 66 7.70 14.25 -3.97
C ILE A 66 7.03 15.50 -4.54
N LYS A 67 5.91 15.37 -5.26
CA LYS A 67 5.16 16.52 -5.81
C LYS A 67 4.70 17.48 -4.71
N ARG A 68 4.20 16.95 -3.59
CA ARG A 68 3.78 17.76 -2.43
C ARG A 68 4.96 18.48 -1.78
N ALA A 69 6.09 17.79 -1.57
CA ALA A 69 7.30 18.38 -1.00
C ALA A 69 7.88 19.50 -1.87
N LEU A 70 7.86 19.33 -3.20
CA LEU A 70 8.29 20.35 -4.15
C LEU A 70 7.31 21.55 -4.21
N ALA A 71 6.00 21.30 -4.10
CA ALA A 71 4.99 22.35 -4.07
C ALA A 71 5.04 23.16 -2.76
N GLY A 72 5.22 22.50 -1.61
CA GLY A 72 5.34 23.15 -0.30
C GLY A 72 6.54 24.10 -0.22
N ARG A 73 7.69 23.70 -0.78
CA ARG A 73 8.87 24.60 -0.85
C ARG A 73 8.65 25.86 -1.67
N LYS A 74 7.75 25.86 -2.68
CA LYS A 74 7.38 27.08 -3.40
C LYS A 74 6.52 28.03 -2.57
N VAL A 75 5.76 27.51 -1.60
CA VAL A 75 4.85 28.30 -0.76
C VAL A 75 5.61 28.92 0.43
N GLU A 76 6.67 28.28 0.91
CA GLU A 76 7.57 28.79 1.97
C GLU A 76 8.53 29.91 1.52
N SER A 77 8.33 30.50 0.33
CA SER A 77 9.20 31.52 -0.25
C SER A 77 8.57 32.93 -0.34
N LEU A 78 7.56 33.24 0.47
CA LEU A 78 6.90 34.56 0.50
C LEU A 78 7.12 35.26 1.85
#